data_AF-A0A0T5VPF9-F1
#
_entry.id   AF-A0A0T5VPF9-F1
#
_cell.length_a   1.000
_cell.length_b   1.000
_cell.length_c   1.000
_cell.angle_alpha   90.00
_cell.angle_beta   90.00
_cell.angle_gamma   90.00
#
_symmetry.space_group_name_H-M   'P 1'
#
loop_
_entity.id
_entity.type
_entity.pdbx_description
1 polymer ?
#
loop_
_entity_poly.entity_id
_entity_poly.type
_entity_poly.pdbx_seq_one_letter_code
_entity_poly.pdbx_strand_id
1 'polypeptide(L)'
;MIKHADISTVELKKHFKNKDICLGGNARLKIYGLLKCTSGKRMKKENRVFFRSVDEALQHGYRPCGHCLKTAYKQWIYSIPK
;
A
#
# COMPACT_ATOMS: atom_id res chain seq x y z
N MET A 1 9.62 -2.75 -0.16
CA MET A 1 8.36 -2.84 -0.94
C MET A 1 8.36 -4.11 -1.77
N ILE A 2 7.23 -4.82 -1.85
CA ILE A 2 7.08 -6.04 -2.67
C ILE A 2 6.05 -5.78 -3.77
N LYS A 3 6.40 -6.03 -5.04
CA LYS A 3 5.46 -5.96 -6.16
C LYS A 3 4.71 -7.28 -6.28
N HIS A 4 3.38 -7.23 -6.45
CA HIS A 4 2.58 -8.43 -6.58
C HIS A 4 2.88 -9.18 -7.90
N ALA A 5 3.30 -8.47 -8.95
CA ALA A 5 3.72 -9.09 -10.21
C ALA A 5 4.95 -10.00 -10.04
N ASP A 6 5.86 -9.66 -9.11
CA ASP A 6 7.19 -10.26 -9.00
C ASP A 6 7.27 -11.32 -7.88
N ILE A 7 6.14 -11.71 -7.28
CA ILE A 7 6.08 -12.67 -6.18
C ILE A 7 5.09 -13.80 -6.48
N SER A 8 5.47 -15.03 -6.13
CA SER A 8 4.59 -16.18 -6.24
C SER A 8 3.43 -16.10 -5.23
N THR A 9 2.30 -16.73 -5.54
CA THR A 9 1.16 -16.82 -4.61
C THR A 9 1.54 -17.55 -3.30
N VAL A 10 2.50 -18.48 -3.36
CA VAL A 10 2.97 -19.24 -2.20
C VAL A 10 3.77 -18.35 -1.24
N GLU A 11 4.74 -17.60 -1.76
CA GLU A 11 5.53 -16.66 -0.93
C GLU A 11 4.67 -15.53 -0.39
N LEU A 12 3.74 -15.01 -1.19
CA LEU A 12 2.82 -13.99 -0.75
C LEU A 12 1.95 -14.47 0.44
N LYS A 13 1.45 -15.72 0.40
CA LYS A 13 0.73 -16.32 1.52
C LYS A 13 1.60 -16.46 2.76
N LYS A 14 2.89 -16.81 2.62
CA LYS A 14 3.84 -16.89 3.74
C LYS A 14 3.99 -15.53 4.41
N HIS A 15 4.19 -14.45 3.65
CA HIS A 15 4.29 -13.10 4.22
C HIS A 15 3.03 -12.67 4.96
N PHE A 16 1.83 -13.00 4.47
CA PHE A 16 0.59 -12.72 5.20
C PHE A 16 0.49 -13.53 6.49
N LYS A 17 0.87 -14.80 6.47
CA LYS A 17 0.86 -15.67 7.67
C LYS A 17 1.85 -15.18 8.73
N ASN A 18 3.03 -14.74 8.30
CA ASN A 18 4.08 -14.20 9.17
C ASN A 18 3.80 -12.76 9.62
N LYS A 19 2.76 -12.11 9.09
CA LYS A 19 2.45 -10.69 9.31
C LYS A 19 3.58 -9.73 8.88
N ASP A 20 4.40 -10.17 7.92
CA ASP A 20 5.46 -9.33 7.35
C ASP A 20 4.89 -8.21 6.49
N ILE A 21 3.71 -8.42 5.89
CA ILE A 21 3.00 -7.43 5.08
C ILE A 21 1.80 -6.93 5.87
N CYS A 22 1.78 -5.62 6.13
CA CYS A 22 0.69 -4.96 6.86
C CYS A 22 -0.16 -4.06 5.96
N LEU A 23 0.40 -3.61 4.83
CA LEU A 23 -0.21 -2.61 3.96
C LEU A 23 -0.16 -3.05 2.50
N GLY A 24 -1.12 -2.56 1.72
CA GLY A 24 -1.16 -2.71 0.27
C GLY A 24 -1.17 -1.35 -0.40
N GLY A 25 -0.87 -1.31 -1.70
CA GLY A 25 -0.83 -0.05 -2.43
C GLY A 25 -0.95 -0.19 -3.93
N ASN A 26 -1.09 0.96 -4.59
CA ASN A 26 -1.07 1.12 -6.03
C ASN A 26 0.29 1.69 -6.46
N ALA A 27 1.10 0.92 -7.19
CA ALA A 27 2.41 1.34 -7.69
C ALA A 27 2.32 2.55 -8.63
N ARG A 28 1.36 2.54 -9.57
CA ARG A 28 1.22 3.58 -10.60
C ARG A 28 0.80 4.91 -10.00
N LEU A 29 -0.17 4.90 -9.09
CA LEU A 29 -0.71 6.11 -8.46
C LEU A 29 0.08 6.53 -7.20
N LYS A 30 1.08 5.75 -6.80
CA LYS A 30 1.87 5.95 -5.58
C LYS A 30 1.00 6.08 -4.33
N ILE A 31 0.06 5.15 -4.13
CA ILE A 31 -0.87 5.15 -2.98
C ILE A 31 -0.61 3.94 -2.09
N TYR A 32 -0.54 4.11 -0.77
CA TYR A 32 -0.58 3.02 0.20
C TYR A 32 -1.86 3.06 1.04
N GLY A 33 -2.26 1.91 1.58
CA GLY A 33 -3.48 1.76 2.36
C GLY A 33 -3.57 0.42 3.07
N LEU A 34 -4.67 0.23 3.78
CA LEU A 34 -4.95 -1.01 4.49
C LEU A 34 -5.22 -2.16 3.51
N LEU A 35 -4.80 -3.38 3.85
CA LEU A 35 -5.10 -4.60 3.08
C LEU A 35 -6.62 -4.84 2.91
N LYS A 36 -7.42 -4.35 3.86
CA LYS A 36 -8.89 -4.43 3.83
C LYS A 36 -9.56 -3.36 2.94
N CYS A 37 -8.80 -2.46 2.31
CA CYS A 37 -9.36 -1.41 1.46
C CYS A 37 -10.18 -1.98 0.30
N THR A 38 -11.43 -1.55 0.19
CA THR A 38 -12.37 -1.95 -0.87
C THR A 38 -11.83 -1.65 -2.27
N SER A 39 -11.36 -0.42 -2.49
CA SER A 39 -10.71 -0.01 -3.75
C SER A 39 -9.45 -0.83 -4.01
N GLY A 40 -8.69 -1.15 -2.96
CA GLY A 40 -7.46 -1.92 -3.08
C GLY A 40 -7.68 -3.37 -3.51
N LYS A 41 -8.72 -4.02 -3.01
CA LYS A 41 -9.08 -5.40 -3.37
C LYS A 41 -9.40 -5.55 -4.87
N ARG A 42 -9.91 -4.49 -5.51
CA ARG A 42 -10.25 -4.46 -6.95
C ARG A 42 -9.06 -4.11 -7.86
N MET A 43 -7.89 -3.79 -7.31
CA MET A 43 -6.73 -3.42 -8.13
C MET A 43 -6.20 -4.60 -8.94
N LYS A 44 -5.83 -4.36 -10.20
CA LYS A 44 -5.07 -5.31 -11.02
C LYS A 44 -3.76 -5.72 -10.34
N LYS A 45 -3.33 -6.96 -10.55
CA LYS A 45 -2.09 -7.52 -9.98
C LYS A 45 -0.86 -6.67 -10.33
N GLU A 46 -0.74 -6.24 -11.58
CA GLU A 46 0.34 -5.39 -12.10
C GLU A 46 0.53 -4.07 -11.32
N ASN A 47 -0.56 -3.51 -10.80
CA ASN A 47 -0.53 -2.23 -10.08
C ASN A 47 -0.43 -2.44 -8.56
N ARG A 48 -0.56 -3.67 -8.05
CA ARG A 48 -0.61 -3.94 -6.62
C ARG A 48 0.79 -4.11 -6.04
N VAL A 49 1.07 -3.37 -4.99
CA VAL A 49 2.29 -3.50 -4.17
C VAL A 49 1.93 -3.73 -2.71
N PHE A 50 2.89 -4.23 -1.94
CA PHE A 50 2.76 -4.52 -0.52
C PHE A 50 3.92 -3.89 0.27
N PHE A 51 3.61 -3.48 1.50
CA PHE A 51 4.56 -2.88 2.42
C PHE A 51 4.47 -3.52 3.79
N ARG A 52 5.61 -3.55 4.48
CA ARG A 52 5.81 -4.01 5.85
C ARG A 52 5.32 -2.97 6.86
N SER A 53 5.55 -1.69 6.60
CA SER A 53 5.17 -0.59 7.48
C SER A 53 4.73 0.65 6.70
N VAL A 54 4.14 1.62 7.42
CA VAL A 54 3.84 2.94 6.87
C VAL A 54 5.13 3.66 6.47
N ASP A 55 6.17 3.59 7.30
CA ASP A 55 7.46 4.24 7.04
C ASP A 55 8.10 3.73 5.74
N GLU A 56 8.04 2.42 5.49
CA GLU A 56 8.53 1.85 4.24
C GLU A 56 7.76 2.43 3.03
N ALA A 57 6.43 2.58 3.14
CA ALA A 57 5.63 3.17 2.07
C ALA A 57 6.00 4.65 1.83
N LEU A 58 6.20 5.41 2.91
CA LEU A 58 6.59 6.82 2.85
C LEU A 58 8.00 7.00 2.26
N GLN A 59 8.97 6.18 2.68
CA GLN A 59 10.33 6.17 2.13
C GLN A 59 10.35 5.89 0.62
N HIS A 60 9.41 5.08 0.13
CA HIS A 60 9.23 4.83 -1.30
C HIS A 60 8.38 5.90 -2.03
N GLY A 61 7.98 6.97 -1.36
CA GLY A 61 7.24 8.10 -1.92
C GLY A 61 5.76 7.83 -2.16
N TYR A 62 5.14 6.93 -1.38
CA TYR A 62 3.71 6.65 -1.50
C TYR A 62 2.91 7.53 -0.54
N ARG A 63 1.80 8.08 -1.03
CA ARG A 63 0.84 8.82 -0.21
C ARG A 63 -0.22 7.91 0.42
N PRO A 64 -0.81 8.29 1.55
CA PRO A 64 -1.94 7.58 2.13
C PRO A 64 -3.17 7.54 1.21
N CYS A 65 -3.94 6.47 1.32
CA CYS A 65 -5.19 6.26 0.60
C CYS A 65 -6.31 7.14 1.18
N GLY A 66 -6.91 8.00 0.36
CA GLY A 66 -8.03 8.85 0.78
C GLY A 66 -9.30 8.10 1.19
N HIS A 67 -9.46 6.82 0.81
CA HIS A 67 -10.64 6.02 1.17
C HIS A 67 -10.47 5.34 2.53
N CYS A 68 -9.41 4.53 2.71
CA CYS A 68 -9.23 3.75 3.94
C CYS A 68 -8.37 4.43 5.01
N LEU A 69 -7.62 5.49 4.66
CA LEU A 69 -6.75 6.25 5.55
C LEU A 69 -7.06 7.76 5.47
N LYS A 70 -8.35 8.12 5.55
CA LYS A 70 -8.83 9.49 5.34
C LYS A 70 -8.12 10.54 6.22
N THR A 71 -7.87 10.23 7.49
CA THR A 71 -7.18 11.15 8.42
C THR A 71 -5.73 11.40 8.00
N ALA A 72 -4.96 10.34 7.76
CA ALA A 72 -3.58 10.46 7.27
C ALA A 72 -3.51 11.14 5.91
N TYR A 73 -4.49 10.89 5.03
CA TYR A 73 -4.60 11.57 3.74
C TYR A 73 -4.83 13.07 3.85
N LYS A 74 -5.70 13.50 4.76
CA LYS A 74 -5.88 14.93 5.05
C LYS A 74 -4.57 15.56 5.54
N GLN A 75 -3.90 14.94 6.51
CA GLN A 75 -2.60 15.42 7.01
C GLN A 75 -1.57 15.55 5.89
N TRP A 76 -1.49 14.55 5.00
CA TRP A 76 -0.60 14.59 3.85
C TRP A 76 -0.93 15.75 2.89
N ILE A 77 -2.20 15.99 2.55
CA ILE A 77 -2.58 17.14 1.70
C ILE A 77 -2.14 18.46 2.34
N TYR A 78 -2.39 18.65 3.63
CA TYR A 78 -2.07 19.90 4.33
C TYR A 78 -0.56 20.08 4.58
N SER A 79 0.23 19.01 4.48
CA SER A 79 1.70 19.09 4.60
C SER A 79 2.41 19.58 3.34
N ILE A 80 1.73 19.62 2.19
CA ILE A 80 2.32 20.06 0.93
C ILE A 80 2.26 21.58 0.87
N PRO A 81 3.40 22.29 0.75
CA PRO A 81 3.40 23.73 0.53
C PRO A 81 2.67 24.05 -0.78
N LYS A 82 1.84 25.09 -0.74
CA LYS A 82 1.03 25.52 -1.88
C LYS A 82 1.87 26.15 -2.99
#